data_AF-A0A9W9RSK3-F1
#
_entry.id   AF-A0A9W9RSK3-F1
#
_cell.length_a   1.000
_cell.length_b   1.000
_cell.length_c   1.000
_cell.angle_alpha   90.00
_cell.angle_beta   90.00
_cell.angle_gamma   90.00
#
_symmetry.space_group_name_H-M   'P 1'
#
loop_
_entity.id
_entity.type
_entity.pdbx_description
1 polymer ?
#
loop_
_entity_poly.entity_id
_entity_poly.type
_entity_poly.pdbx_seq_one_letter_code
_entity_poly.pdbx_strand_id
1 'polypeptide(L)' 'MWITRGISIINFGVASSALAFQVFVLYPWHHQLDDEFKALKKEHHRLLSQIDLRTLREKSAN' A
#
# COMPACT_ATOMS: atom_id res chain seq x y z
N MET A 1 -33.12 2.33 -32.66
CA MET A 1 -32.70 3.05 -31.43
C MET A 1 -32.49 2.15 -30.21
N TRP A 2 -32.67 0.82 -30.30
CA TRP A 2 -32.42 -0.11 -29.17
C TRP A 2 -30.95 -0.52 -29.05
N ILE A 3 -30.26 -0.70 -30.17
CA ILE A 3 -28.85 -1.14 -30.23
C ILE A 3 -27.91 -0.09 -29.63
N THR A 4 -28.10 1.20 -29.96
CA THR A 4 -27.31 2.30 -29.39
C THR A 4 -27.52 2.49 -27.88
N ARG A 5 -28.71 2.18 -27.37
CA ARG A 5 -28.98 2.18 -25.91
C ARG A 5 -28.32 0.99 -25.22
N GLY A 6 -28.30 -0.19 -25.86
CA GLY A 6 -27.58 -1.37 -25.37
C GLY A 6 -26.08 -1.13 -25.21
N ILE A 7 -25.44 -0.46 -26.18
CA ILE A 7 -24.01 -0.11 -26.10
C ILE A 7 -23.72 0.81 -24.92
N SER A 8 -24.59 1.79 -24.63
CA SER A 8 -24.40 2.69 -23.47
C SER A 8 -24.56 1.97 -22.13
N ILE A 9 -25.49 1.02 -22.03
CA ILE A 9 -25.70 0.23 -20.80
C ILE A 9 -24.51 -0.69 -20.53
N ILE A 10 -23.99 -1.36 -21.57
CA ILE A 10 -22.81 -2.21 -21.44
C ILE A 10 -21.58 -1.37 -21.05
N ASN A 11 -21.39 -0.21 -21.69
CA ASN A 11 -20.27 0.68 -21.37
C ASN A 11 -20.36 1.20 -19.92
N PHE A 12 -21.56 1.60 -19.48
CA PHE A 12 -21.80 1.98 -18.09
C PHE A 12 -21.56 0.82 -17.12
N GLY A 13 -21.97 -0.41 -17.48
CA GLY A 13 -21.73 -1.61 -16.69
C GLY A 13 -20.24 -1.93 -16.53
N VAL A 14 -19.47 -1.85 -17.62
CA VAL A 14 -18.02 -2.06 -17.60
C VAL A 14 -17.32 -0.98 -16.77
N ALA A 15 -17.68 0.30 -16.97
CA ALA A 15 -17.12 1.40 -16.20
C ALA A 15 -17.45 1.28 -14.69
N SER A 16 -18.70 0.93 -14.36
CA SER A 16 -19.11 0.70 -12.98
C SER A 16 -18.40 -0.49 -12.35
N SER A 17 -18.16 -1.56 -13.13
CA SER A 17 -17.41 -2.74 -12.67
C SER A 17 -15.93 -2.42 -12.42
N ALA A 18 -15.31 -1.61 -13.30
CA ALA A 18 -13.94 -1.13 -13.10
C ALA A 18 -13.83 -0.21 -11.88
N LEU A 19 -14.79 0.69 -11.68
CA LEU A 19 -14.85 1.56 -10.50
C LEU A 19 -15.02 0.73 -9.21
N ALA A 20 -15.91 -0.27 -9.23
CA ALA A 20 -16.09 -1.18 -8.11
C ALA A 20 -14.80 -1.95 -7.82
N PHE A 21 -14.11 -2.47 -8.84
CA PHE A 21 -12.82 -3.13 -8.67
C PHE A 21 -11.76 -2.19 -8.08
N GLN A 22 -11.69 -0.95 -8.55
CA GLN A 22 -10.81 0.07 -7.98
C GLN A 22 -11.11 0.34 -6.51
N VAL A 23 -12.39 0.41 -6.10
CA VAL A 23 -12.73 0.64 -4.70
C VAL A 23 -12.47 -0.61 -3.86
N PHE A 24 -12.91 -1.80 -4.30
CA PHE A 24 -12.82 -3.01 -3.49
C PHE A 24 -11.46 -3.69 -3.49
N VAL A 25 -10.59 -3.45 -4.45
CA VAL A 25 -9.25 -4.05 -4.46
C VAL A 25 -8.21 -3.02 -4.06
N LEU A 26 -8.24 -1.84 -4.67
CA LEU A 26 -7.24 -0.80 -4.41
C LEU A 26 -7.38 -0.18 -3.02
N TYR A 27 -8.61 -0.09 -2.48
CA TYR A 27 -8.81 0.42 -1.12
C TYR A 27 -8.28 -0.55 -0.03
N PRO A 28 -8.67 -1.83 0.04
CA PRO A 28 -8.08 -2.72 1.04
C PRO A 28 -6.59 -3.00 0.81
N TRP A 29 -6.12 -3.01 -0.45
CA TRP A 29 -4.70 -3.24 -0.74
C TRP A 29 -3.79 -2.16 -0.18
N HIS A 30 -4.18 -0.87 -0.23
CA HIS A 30 -3.33 0.17 0.37
C HIS A 30 -3.23 0.06 1.89
N HIS A 31 -4.27 -0.45 2.56
CA HIS A 31 -4.25 -0.59 4.01
C HIS A 31 -3.26 -1.68 4.43
N GLN A 32 -3.28 -2.83 3.72
CA GLN A 32 -2.31 -3.90 3.94
C GLN A 32 -0.88 -3.45 3.64
N LEU A 33 -0.68 -2.73 2.53
CA LEU A 33 0.63 -2.22 2.15
C LEU A 33 1.17 -1.20 3.17
N ASP A 34 0.31 -0.31 3.70
CA ASP A 34 0.71 0.68 4.70
C ASP A 34 1.08 0.05 6.04
N ASP A 35 0.35 -1.00 6.47
CA ASP A 35 0.65 -1.75 7.68
C ASP A 35 1.97 -2.52 7.56
N GLU A 36 2.20 -3.21 6.44
CA GLU A 36 3.48 -3.87 6.16
C GLU A 36 4.64 -2.87 6.11
N PHE A 37 4.41 -1.71 5.50
CA PHE A 37 5.42 -0.65 5.41
C PHE A 37 5.75 -0.03 6.78
N LYS A 38 4.75 0.15 7.65
CA LYS A 38 4.97 0.59 9.04
C LYS A 38 5.74 -0.44 9.85
N ALA A 39 5.41 -1.73 9.71
CA ALA A 39 6.14 -2.81 10.37
C ALA A 39 7.61 -2.82 9.94
N LEU A 40 7.87 -2.67 8.64
CA LEU A 40 9.22 -2.63 8.10
C LEU A 40 10.01 -1.40 8.59
N LYS A 41 9.41 -0.20 8.57
CA LYS A 41 10.06 1.02 9.10
C LYS A 41 10.42 0.90 10.57
N LYS A 42 9.54 0.31 11.38
CA LYS A 42 9.79 0.11 12.82
C LYS A 42 11.03 -0.75 13.04
N GLU A 43 11.16 -1.82 12.26
CA GLU A 43 12.31 -2.71 12.35
C GLU A 43 13.60 -2.04 11.86
N HIS A 44 13.57 -1.31 10.75
CA HIS A 44 14.71 -0.52 10.27
C HIS A 44 15.18 0.50 11.31
N HIS A 45 14.26 1.21 11.97
CA HIS A 45 14.62 2.17 13.00
C HIS A 45 15.24 1.51 14.24
N ARG A 46 14.71 0.34 14.63
CA ARG A 46 15.27 -0.48 15.71
C ARG A 46 16.71 -0.90 15.40
N LEU A 47 16.97 -1.39 14.19
CA LEU A 47 18.33 -1.80 13.78
C LEU A 47 19.30 -0.61 13.78
N LEU A 48 18.90 0.55 13.27
CA LEU A 48 19.73 1.75 13.29
C LEU A 48 20.10 2.18 14.73
N SER A 49 19.14 2.14 15.66
CA SER A 49 19.40 2.46 17.07
C SER A 49 20.39 1.51 17.72
N GLN A 50 20.34 0.21 17.37
CA GLN A 50 21.28 -0.78 17.89
C GLN A 50 22.69 -0.60 17.34
N ILE A 51 22.81 -0.22 16.06
CA ILE A 51 24.09 0.08 15.44
C ILE A 51 24.70 1.32 16.09
N ASP A 52 23.93 2.39 16.26
CA ASP A 52 24.41 3.62 16.90
C ASP A 52 24.90 3.38 18.34
N LEU A 53 24.14 2.63 19.14
CA LEU A 53 24.56 2.23 20.49
C LEU A 53 25.83 1.37 20.49
N ARG A 54 26.00 0.47 19.52
CA ARG A 54 27.23 -0.32 19.37
C ARG A 54 28.42 0.57 19.02
N THR A 55 28.25 1.49 18.08
CA THR A 55 29.30 2.45 17.69
C THR A 55 29.69 3.34 18.86
N LEU A 56 28.74 3.83 19.66
CA LEU A 56 29.02 4.61 20.87
C LEU A 56 29.78 3.79 21.94
N ARG A 57 29.43 2.51 22.09
CA ARG A 57 30.11 1.60 23.02
C ARG A 57 31.55 1.31 22.60
N GLU A 58 31.80 1.07 21.31
CA GLU A 58 33.15 0.88 20.77
C GLU A 58 34.00 2.14 20.95
N LYS A 59 33.42 3.33 20.75
CA LYS A 59 34.11 4.61 20.93
C LYS A 59 34.46 4.95 22.38
N SER A 60 33.78 4.36 23.37
CA SER A 60 34.13 4.51 24.80
C SER A 60 35.12 3.44 25.29
N ALA A 61 35.34 2.38 24.51
CA ALA A 61 36.24 1.29 24.86
C ALA A 61 37.67 1.47 24.30
N ASN A 62 37.88 2.49 23.46
CA ASN A 62 39.16 2.87 22.87
C ASN A 62 39.54 4.29 23.29
#